data_AF-A0A357ZVI5-F1
#
_entry.id   AF-A0A357ZVI5-F1
#
_cell.length_a   1.000
_cell.length_b   1.000
_cell.length_c   1.000
_cell.angle_alpha   90.00
_cell.angle_beta   90.00
_cell.angle_gamma   90.00
#
_symmetry.space_group_name_H-M   'P 1'
#
loop_
_entity.id
_entity.type
_entity.pdbx_description
1 polymer ?
#
loop_
_entity_poly.entity_id
_entity_poly.type
_entity_poly.pdbx_seq_one_letter_code
_entity_poly.pdbx_strand_id
1 'polypeptide(L)'
;RVITTAALIMIAVFFSFVTIQNPTVQVLGFGMAVAVLLDATIVRMVLVPAIMELFGKAAWWFPKWLEWLPKLNIEGSPELLNAEKANETAMDAANV
;
A
#
# COMPACT_ATOMS: atom_id res chain seq x y z
N ARG A 1 10.05 -2.54 1.94
CA ARG A 1 10.94 -2.41 0.76
C ARG A 1 10.21 -1.92 -0.49
N VAL A 2 9.06 -2.50 -0.88
CA VAL A 2 8.28 -2.10 -2.08
C VAL A 2 7.98 -0.60 -2.16
N ILE A 3 7.57 0.02 -1.05
CA ILE A 3 7.27 1.45 -0.93
C ILE A 3 8.47 2.32 -1.35
N THR A 4 9.65 1.98 -0.84
CA THR A 4 10.90 2.68 -1.15
C THR A 4 11.31 2.48 -2.60
N THR A 5 11.11 1.27 -3.15
CA THR A 5 11.38 0.97 -4.55
C THR A 5 10.48 1.80 -5.48
N ALA A 6 9.19 1.89 -5.18
CA ALA A 6 8.25 2.69 -5.96
C ALA A 6 8.62 4.19 -5.93
N ALA A 7 8.99 4.72 -4.75
CA ALA A 7 9.41 6.11 -4.60
C ALA A 7 10.66 6.42 -5.44
N LEU A 8 11.65 5.51 -5.46
CA LEU A 8 12.89 5.68 -6.22
C LEU A 8 12.63 5.78 -7.73
N ILE A 9 11.76 4.91 -8.27
CA ILE A 9 11.40 4.94 -9.70
C ILE A 9 10.68 6.26 -10.04
N MET A 10 9.76 6.72 -9.19
CA MET A 10 9.06 7.99 -9.40
C MET A 10 10.02 9.19 -9.44
N ILE A 11 11.00 9.23 -8.52
CA ILE A 11 12.05 10.27 -8.52
C ILE A 11 12.86 10.22 -9.82
N ALA A 12 13.28 9.03 -10.26
CA ALA A 12 14.06 8.87 -11.48
C ALA A 12 13.30 9.36 -12.74
N VAL A 13 11.99 9.06 -12.83
CA VAL A 13 11.14 9.50 -13.95
C VAL A 13 11.00 11.02 -13.97
N PHE A 14 10.71 11.66 -12.82
CA PHE A 14 10.58 13.12 -12.78
C PHE A 14 11.91 13.85 -12.94
N PHE A 15 13.01 13.26 -12.48
CA PHE A 15 14.34 13.83 -12.68
C PHE A 15 14.73 13.86 -14.17
N SER A 16 14.28 12.88 -14.96
CA SER A 16 14.47 12.88 -16.41
C SER A 16 13.91 14.16 -17.08
N PHE A 17 12.82 14.73 -16.56
CA PHE A 17 12.20 15.93 -17.13
C PHE A 17 13.06 17.19 -16.97
N VAL A 18 14.04 17.19 -16.07
CA VAL A 18 15.02 18.29 -15.92
C VAL A 18 15.92 18.42 -17.15
N THR A 19 16.09 17.35 -17.92
CA THR A 19 16.92 17.32 -19.13
C THR A 19 16.23 17.90 -20.38
N ILE A 20 14.92 18.19 -20.30
CA ILE A 20 14.14 18.74 -21.41
C ILE A 20 14.44 20.23 -21.54
N GLN A 21 14.74 20.71 -22.75
CA GLN A 21 15.08 22.12 -23.04
C GLN A 21 13.88 23.09 -23.01
N ASN A 22 12.80 22.71 -22.33
CA ASN A 22 11.63 23.55 -22.14
C ASN A 22 11.58 24.02 -20.67
N PRO A 23 11.76 25.32 -20.39
CA PRO A 23 11.82 25.86 -19.02
C PRO A 23 10.58 25.52 -18.18
N THR A 24 9.39 25.52 -18.79
CA THR A 24 8.15 25.17 -18.09
C THR A 24 8.18 23.74 -17.59
N VAL A 25 8.60 22.81 -18.44
CA VAL A 25 8.67 21.37 -18.10
C VAL A 25 9.76 21.10 -17.06
N GLN A 26 10.88 21.81 -17.13
CA GLN A 26 11.99 21.67 -16.18
C GLN A 26 11.58 22.04 -14.75
N VAL A 27 10.92 23.20 -14.57
CA VAL A 27 10.45 23.65 -13.25
C VAL A 27 9.39 22.71 -12.69
N LEU A 28 8.48 22.25 -13.56
CA LEU A 28 7.41 21.33 -13.18
C LEU A 28 7.98 19.95 -12.80
N GLY A 29 8.94 19.41 -13.56
CA GLY A 29 9.64 18.17 -13.26
C GLY A 29 10.44 18.22 -11.96
N PHE A 30 11.18 19.30 -11.74
CA PHE A 30 11.91 19.51 -10.49
C PHE A 30 10.97 19.60 -9.28
N GLY A 31 9.88 20.38 -9.40
CA GLY A 31 8.86 20.49 -8.34
C GLY A 31 8.21 19.14 -8.01
N MET A 32 7.88 18.34 -9.02
CA MET A 32 7.31 16.99 -8.84
C MET A 32 8.30 16.04 -8.16
N ALA A 33 9.59 16.06 -8.54
CA ALA A 33 10.60 15.22 -7.90
C ALA A 33 10.75 15.55 -6.40
N VAL A 34 10.79 16.83 -6.04
CA VAL A 34 10.84 17.28 -4.64
C VAL A 34 9.56 16.91 -3.89
N ALA A 35 8.38 17.09 -4.49
CA ALA A 35 7.10 16.75 -3.87
C ALA A 35 7.02 15.25 -3.53
N VAL A 36 7.44 14.36 -4.44
CA VAL A 36 7.45 12.91 -4.19
C VAL A 36 8.45 12.54 -3.10
N LEU A 37 9.64 13.16 -3.08
CA LEU A 37 10.64 12.92 -2.05
C LEU A 37 10.09 13.29 -0.66
N LEU A 38 9.40 14.43 -0.55
CA LEU A 38 8.77 14.87 0.70
C LEU A 38 7.59 13.98 1.11
N ASP A 39 6.75 13.51 0.17
CA ASP A 39 5.66 12.58 0.48
C ASP A 39 6.19 11.24 1.01
N ALA A 40 7.18 10.67 0.33
CA ALA A 40 7.76 9.38 0.70
C ALA A 40 8.48 9.41 2.06
N THR A 41 9.00 10.58 2.47
CA THR A 41 9.73 10.77 3.73
C THR A 41 8.85 11.41 4.79
N ILE A 42 8.60 12.72 4.70
CA ILE A 42 7.89 13.50 5.72
C ILE A 42 6.45 13.01 5.86
N VAL A 43 5.71 12.88 4.75
CA VAL A 43 4.28 12.52 4.85
C VAL A 43 4.14 11.11 5.39
N ARG A 44 4.83 10.13 4.81
CA ARG A 44 4.67 8.72 5.21
C ARG A 44 5.32 8.36 6.54
N MET A 45 6.49 8.91 6.87
CA MET A 45 7.21 8.54 8.10
C MET A 45 6.77 9.35 9.31
N VAL A 46 6.22 10.56 9.12
CA VAL A 46 5.86 11.46 10.23
C VAL A 46 4.39 11.84 10.19
N LEU A 47 3.92 12.42 9.09
CA LEU A 47 2.59 13.03 9.07
C LEU A 47 1.46 11.99 9.21
N VAL A 48 1.51 10.91 8.42
CA VAL A 48 0.54 9.81 8.47
C VAL A 48 0.47 9.18 9.86
N PRO A 49 1.59 8.73 10.49
CA PRO A 49 1.52 8.16 11.82
C PRO A 49 1.08 9.19 12.87
N ALA A 50 1.53 10.45 12.79
CA ALA A 50 1.10 11.50 13.71
C ALA A 50 -0.41 11.77 13.63
N ILE A 51 -0.98 11.83 12.42
CA ILE A 51 -2.41 12.03 12.21
C ILE A 51 -3.19 10.80 12.69
N MET A 52 -2.70 9.59 12.41
CA MET A 52 -3.34 8.36 12.88
C MET A 52 -3.35 8.25 14.40
N GLU A 53 -2.30 8.71 15.07
CA GLU A 53 -2.23 8.75 16.53
C GLU A 53 -3.09 9.88 17.12
N LEU A 54 -3.12 11.05 16.47
CA LEU A 54 -3.93 12.19 16.91
C LEU A 54 -5.44 11.93 16.77
N PHE A 55 -5.88 11.37 15.64
CA PHE A 55 -7.28 11.05 15.40
C PHE A 55 -7.69 9.67 15.95
N GLY A 56 -6.73 8.79 16.21
CA GLY A 56 -6.95 7.48 16.82
C GLY A 56 -8.07 6.68 16.15
N LYS A 57 -9.08 6.30 16.93
CA LYS A 57 -10.26 5.54 16.45
C LYS A 57 -11.10 6.27 15.41
N ALA A 58 -11.03 7.60 15.35
CA ALA A 58 -11.76 8.37 14.34
C ALA A 58 -11.13 8.22 12.94
N ALA A 59 -9.82 7.96 12.84
CA ALA A 59 -9.17 7.70 11.56
C ALA A 59 -9.65 6.39 10.90
N TRP A 60 -10.21 5.49 11.70
CA TRP A 60 -10.76 4.19 11.28
C TRP A 60 -12.28 4.12 11.44
N TRP A 61 -12.97 5.26 11.56
CA TRP A 61 -14.41 5.25 11.74
C TRP A 61 -15.10 4.74 10.48
N PHE A 62 -15.68 3.54 10.58
CA PHE A 62 -16.50 2.97 9.54
C PHE A 62 -17.96 3.42 9.77
N PRO A 63 -18.52 4.29 8.91
CA PRO A 63 -19.85 4.81 9.12
C PRO A 63 -20.88 3.68 9.03
N LYS A 64 -21.78 3.61 10.02
CA LYS A 64 -22.77 2.53 10.17
C LYS A 64 -23.67 2.30 8.94
N TRP A 65 -23.84 3.33 8.10
CA TRP A 65 -24.58 3.23 6.85
C TRP A 65 -23.93 2.30 5.80
N LEU A 66 -22.68 1.86 6.01
CA LEU A 66 -21.89 1.07 5.09
C LEU A 66 -21.79 -0.40 5.55
N GLU A 67 -22.47 -0.73 6.66
CA GLU A 67 -22.58 -2.10 7.19
C GLU A 67 -23.37 -3.05 6.27
N TRP A 68 -24.06 -2.52 5.25
CA TRP A 68 -24.73 -3.31 4.22
C TRP A 68 -23.76 -3.97 3.20
N LEU A 69 -22.47 -3.61 3.23
CA LEU A 69 -21.48 -4.20 2.31
C LEU A 69 -21.27 -5.70 2.60
N PRO A 70 -21.28 -6.56 1.56
CA PRO A 70 -20.91 -7.96 1.71
C PRO A 70 -19.50 -8.12 2.24
N LYS A 71 -19.31 -8.96 3.26
CA LYS A 71 -17.99 -9.24 3.83
C LYS A 71 -17.17 -10.06 2.83
N LEU A 72 -16.28 -9.39 2.11
CA LEU A 72 -15.34 -10.05 1.20
C LEU A 72 -14.24 -10.73 2.02
N ASN A 73 -14.35 -12.05 2.19
CA ASN A 73 -13.32 -12.84 2.85
C ASN A 73 -12.22 -13.18 1.84
N ILE A 74 -11.13 -12.43 1.89
CA ILE A 74 -9.97 -12.60 0.99
C ILE A 74 -9.15 -13.84 1.36
N GLU A 75 -9.31 -14.34 2.59
CA GLU A 75 -8.54 -15.44 3.18
C GLU A 75 -8.98 -16.85 2.76
N GLY A 76 -9.89 -16.96 1.80
CA GLY A 76 -10.47 -18.24 1.38
C GLY A 76 -11.51 -18.74 2.39
N SER A 77 -12.52 -19.45 1.89
CA SER A 77 -13.58 -19.97 2.75
C SER A 77 -12.99 -20.98 3.75
N PRO A 78 -13.34 -20.93 5.04
CA PRO A 78 -12.82 -21.85 6.06
C PRO A 78 -13.07 -23.33 5.72
N GLU A 79 -14.10 -23.61 4.91
CA GLU A 79 -14.36 -24.93 4.34
C GLU A 79 -13.22 -25.47 3.45
N LEU A 80 -12.60 -24.61 2.64
CA LEU A 80 -11.52 -25.02 1.73
C LEU A 80 -10.24 -25.31 2.51
N LEU A 81 -9.97 -24.54 3.56
CA LEU A 81 -8.83 -24.73 4.46
C LEU A 81 -8.97 -26.05 5.24
N ASN A 82 -10.16 -26.35 5.75
CA ASN A 82 -10.43 -27.58 6.48
C ASN A 82 -10.36 -28.82 5.56
N ALA A 83 -10.82 -28.69 4.31
CA ALA A 83 -10.69 -29.74 3.31
C ALA A 83 -9.22 -30.00 2.92
N GLU A 84 -8.40 -28.95 2.78
CA GLU A 84 -6.97 -29.07 2.49
C GLU A 84 -6.22 -29.78 3.64
N LYS A 85 -6.48 -29.38 4.89
CA LYS A 85 -5.89 -30.03 6.08
C LYS A 85 -6.30 -31.50 6.22
N ALA A 86 -7.55 -31.84 5.93
CA ALA A 86 -8.01 -33.21 5.96
C ALA A 86 -7.33 -34.07 4.89
N ASN A 87 -7.09 -33.49 3.71
CA ASN A 87 -6.40 -34.15 2.62
C ASN A 87 -4.90 -34.34 2.92
N GLU A 88 -4.24 -33.34 3.52
CA GLU A 88 -2.84 -33.46 4.00
C GLU A 88 -2.70 -34.57 5.06
N THR A 89 -3.63 -34.62 6.02
CA THR A 89 -3.62 -35.64 7.09
C THR A 89 -3.84 -37.05 6.53
N ALA A 90 -4.72 -37.19 5.53
CA ALA A 90 -4.96 -38.46 4.85
C ALA A 90 -3.75 -38.91 4.01
N MET A 91 -3.02 -37.97 3.39
CA MET A 91 -1.84 -38.26 2.59
C MET A 91 -0.64 -38.64 3.46
N ASP A 92 -0.49 -38.02 4.63
CA ASP A 92 0.54 -38.37 5.62
C ASP A 92 0.29 -39.75 6.23
N ALA A 93 -0.97 -40.08 6.54
CA ALA A 93 -1.35 -41.40 7.03
C ALA A 93 -1.24 -42.54 5.99
N ALA A 94 -1.25 -42.20 4.69
CA ALA A 94 -1.08 -43.17 3.61
C ALA A 94 0.39 -43.41 3.22
N ASN A 95 1.31 -42.59 3.72
CA ASN A 95 2.75 -42.64 3.42
C ASN A 95 3.59 -43.18 4.61
N VAL A 96 2.92 -43.68 5.66
CA VAL A 96 3.49 -44.39 6.83
C VAL A 96 3.04 -45.85 6.79
#